data_AF-A0A8C9WCJ4-F1
#
_entry.id   AF-A0A8C9WCJ4-F1
#
_cell.length_a   1.000
_cell.length_b   1.000
_cell.length_c   1.000
_cell.angle_alpha   90.00
_cell.angle_beta   90.00
_cell.angle_gamma   90.00
#
_symmetry.space_group_name_H-M   'P 1'
#
loop_
_entity.id
_entity.type
_entity.pdbx_description
1 polymer ?
#
loop_
_entity_poly.entity_id
_entity_poly.type
_entity_poly.pdbx_seq_one_letter_code
_entity_poly.pdbx_strand_id
1 'polypeptide(L)'
;PGPTLERFKTERFLFLSFPPCLFFCSCFDISFVIPVLILFCSCHKLQESLLSSASGYSNYRGILNWCVVMLILSNARLFLENLIKYGILVDPIQVISLFLKDPYSWPALCLIICKCLALLFYLWLQGTFGERLGTFLHLINLSTILCLPVATVLFVSSMTPVGAVFALAVYTILFLKLYSYKDVNRWCRDIRQARARTLARSLSFQRFNGSAVQTQVSYPGNLTHRDMYYFIFAPTLCYELNFPRSPRIRKRFLLRRLFEMVFLMQLLVGLIQQWMVPTIQNSMKPFQDMDFSRMIERLLKLAVPNHLIWLIFFYWFFHSSMNFVAELMQFGDREFYRDWWNSETVTYFWANWNIPVHKWCLRHFYKPMLKRGVSKRVAQAAVFLVSAFFHEYLVSVPLKMFRLWAFMGMMVQVPLAWFVGQFLRGNYGNAAVWISLIIGQPIAVLMYVHDYYVLHVQGPSAG
;
A
#
# COMPACT_ATOMS: atom_id res chain seq x y z
N PRO A 1 -17.42 -33.83 -61.58
CA PRO A 1 -17.10 -34.15 -60.16
C PRO A 1 -17.56 -33.00 -59.26
N GLY A 2 -18.80 -33.12 -58.78
CA GLY A 2 -19.74 -32.01 -58.57
C GLY A 2 -19.54 -31.12 -57.33
N PRO A 3 -20.06 -29.88 -57.37
CA PRO A 3 -20.16 -28.96 -56.24
C PRO A 3 -21.59 -28.91 -55.67
N THR A 4 -21.77 -28.61 -54.38
CA THR A 4 -23.01 -28.01 -53.81
C THR A 4 -22.74 -27.57 -52.36
N LEU A 5 -22.75 -26.29 -51.96
CA LEU A 5 -23.81 -25.28 -51.82
C LEU A 5 -24.58 -25.34 -50.48
N GLU A 6 -24.43 -24.25 -49.71
CA GLU A 6 -25.39 -23.53 -48.84
C GLU A 6 -26.24 -24.20 -47.72
N ARG A 7 -26.11 -23.59 -46.51
CA ARG A 7 -27.13 -22.82 -45.75
C ARG A 7 -28.54 -23.45 -45.51
N PHE A 8 -28.92 -23.57 -44.23
CA PHE A 8 -30.20 -23.14 -43.59
C PHE A 8 -30.68 -24.03 -42.42
N LYS A 9 -31.28 -23.33 -41.43
CA LYS A 9 -32.06 -23.79 -40.27
C LYS A 9 -33.10 -24.85 -40.61
N THR A 10 -33.37 -25.77 -39.66
CA THR A 10 -34.72 -26.35 -39.51
C THR A 10 -35.05 -26.73 -38.06
N GLU A 11 -36.15 -26.19 -37.55
CA GLU A 11 -36.93 -26.69 -36.42
C GLU A 11 -37.73 -27.96 -36.81
N ARG A 12 -38.04 -28.83 -35.84
CA ARG A 12 -39.34 -29.55 -35.62
C ARG A 12 -39.11 -30.67 -34.61
N PHE A 13 -39.78 -30.67 -33.46
CA PHE A 13 -41.12 -31.25 -33.23
C PHE A 13 -41.21 -32.75 -33.50
N LEU A 14 -41.43 -33.54 -32.45
CA LEU A 14 -42.13 -34.81 -32.52
C LEU A 14 -42.99 -35.00 -31.27
N PHE A 15 -44.30 -34.90 -31.53
CA PHE A 15 -45.44 -35.35 -30.73
C PHE A 15 -45.45 -36.88 -30.56
N LEU A 16 -46.31 -37.38 -29.65
CA LEU A 16 -46.92 -38.72 -29.49
C LEU A 16 -46.70 -39.23 -28.05
N SER A 17 -47.64 -39.66 -27.21
CA SER A 17 -49.08 -39.96 -27.33
C SER A 17 -49.66 -40.17 -25.92
N PHE A 18 -50.92 -39.76 -25.70
CA PHE A 18 -51.86 -40.31 -24.67
C PHE A 18 -52.33 -41.75 -25.08
N PRO A 19 -53.17 -42.56 -24.37
CA PRO A 19 -53.87 -42.50 -23.04
C PRO A 19 -53.69 -43.88 -22.26
N PRO A 20 -54.55 -44.44 -21.35
CA PRO A 20 -55.85 -44.00 -20.80
C PRO A 20 -56.09 -44.19 -19.27
N CYS A 21 -56.99 -43.36 -18.72
CA CYS A 21 -58.20 -43.79 -18.01
C CYS A 21 -59.03 -42.55 -17.63
N LEU A 22 -60.21 -42.47 -18.24
CA LEU A 22 -61.31 -41.57 -17.94
C LEU A 22 -62.01 -41.97 -16.63
N PHE A 23 -62.91 -41.07 -16.19
CA PHE A 23 -64.02 -41.26 -15.24
C PHE A 23 -63.67 -41.12 -13.75
N PHE A 24 -63.85 -39.91 -13.19
CA PHE A 24 -65.04 -39.58 -12.39
C PHE A 24 -65.00 -38.12 -11.92
N CYS A 25 -66.19 -37.51 -11.85
CA CYS A 25 -66.52 -36.23 -11.21
C CYS A 25 -66.09 -34.94 -11.91
N SER A 26 -66.90 -34.60 -12.92
CA SER A 26 -67.49 -33.28 -13.11
C SER A 26 -67.99 -32.65 -11.79
N CYS A 27 -67.91 -31.31 -11.70
CA CYS A 27 -68.44 -30.43 -10.65
C CYS A 27 -67.58 -30.26 -9.38
N PHE A 28 -66.53 -29.45 -9.45
CA PHE A 28 -66.08 -28.66 -8.29
C PHE A 28 -65.61 -27.28 -8.76
N ASP A 29 -66.08 -26.25 -8.05
CA ASP A 29 -65.91 -24.82 -8.32
C ASP A 29 -64.46 -24.39 -8.65
N ILE A 30 -64.30 -23.69 -9.78
CA ILE A 30 -63.04 -23.06 -10.22
C ILE A 30 -62.59 -21.93 -9.28
N SER A 31 -63.40 -21.53 -8.29
CA SER A 31 -63.03 -20.55 -7.26
C SER A 31 -62.17 -21.12 -6.12
N PHE A 32 -61.99 -22.44 -6.02
CA PHE A 32 -61.19 -23.08 -4.96
C PHE A 32 -59.80 -23.59 -5.41
N VAL A 33 -59.46 -23.53 -6.70
CA VAL A 33 -58.21 -24.11 -7.22
C VAL A 33 -57.02 -23.14 -7.13
N ILE A 34 -57.28 -21.82 -7.11
CA ILE A 34 -56.24 -20.79 -7.01
C ILE A 34 -55.58 -20.74 -5.61
N PRO A 35 -56.31 -20.87 -4.48
CA PRO A 35 -55.68 -20.91 -3.15
C PRO A 35 -54.86 -22.19 -2.92
N VAL A 36 -55.28 -23.32 -3.49
CA VAL A 36 -54.63 -24.62 -3.28
C VAL A 36 -53.29 -24.71 -4.02
N LEU A 37 -53.17 -24.14 -5.23
CA LEU A 37 -51.89 -24.10 -5.96
C LEU A 37 -50.83 -23.20 -5.30
N ILE A 38 -51.23 -22.17 -4.55
CA ILE A 38 -50.30 -21.34 -3.75
C ILE A 38 -49.81 -22.11 -2.51
N LEU A 39 -50.68 -22.94 -1.92
CA LEU A 39 -50.34 -23.84 -0.80
C LEU A 39 -49.30 -24.91 -1.15
N PHE A 40 -49.22 -25.30 -2.43
CA PHE A 40 -48.25 -26.31 -2.93
C PHE A 40 -46.99 -25.71 -3.57
N CYS A 41 -46.85 -24.38 -3.63
CA CYS A 41 -45.64 -23.77 -4.15
C CYS A 41 -44.54 -23.86 -3.08
N SER A 42 -43.49 -24.66 -3.32
CA SER A 42 -42.39 -24.83 -2.37
C SER A 42 -41.74 -23.47 -2.03
N CYS A 43 -41.91 -23.02 -0.78
CA CYS A 43 -41.26 -21.84 -0.24
C CYS A 43 -39.76 -22.07 0.03
N HIS A 44 -39.34 -23.34 0.07
CA HIS A 44 -37.95 -23.73 0.26
C HIS A 44 -37.24 -23.85 -1.09
N LYS A 45 -36.09 -23.19 -1.18
CA LYS A 45 -35.16 -23.29 -2.30
C LYS A 45 -33.89 -23.98 -1.80
N LEU A 46 -33.29 -24.82 -2.64
CA LEU A 46 -31.94 -25.32 -2.39
C LEU A 46 -30.98 -24.14 -2.44
N GLN A 47 -30.50 -23.71 -1.28
CA GLN A 47 -29.58 -22.59 -1.13
C GLN A 47 -28.61 -22.90 0.00
N GLU A 48 -27.36 -22.48 -0.20
CA GLU A 48 -26.32 -22.58 0.81
C GLU A 48 -26.49 -21.49 1.88
N SER A 49 -26.06 -21.77 3.11
CA SER A 49 -25.99 -20.75 4.15
C SER A 49 -25.05 -19.62 3.74
N LEU A 50 -25.39 -18.37 4.06
CA LEU A 50 -24.68 -17.17 3.59
C LEU A 50 -23.19 -17.12 3.99
N LEU A 51 -22.81 -17.78 5.09
CA LEU A 51 -21.43 -17.87 5.57
C LEU A 51 -20.74 -19.18 5.15
N SER A 52 -21.45 -20.06 4.44
CA SER A 52 -20.85 -21.26 3.84
C SER A 52 -19.87 -20.84 2.74
N SER A 53 -18.75 -21.55 2.65
CA SER A 53 -17.74 -21.33 1.60
C SER A 53 -18.31 -21.50 0.19
N ALA A 54 -19.34 -22.34 0.03
CA ALA A 54 -20.02 -22.59 -1.23
C ALA A 54 -21.00 -21.48 -1.65
N SER A 55 -21.36 -20.55 -0.75
CA SER A 55 -22.37 -19.51 -1.02
C SER A 55 -21.87 -18.38 -1.94
N GLY A 56 -20.55 -18.18 -2.05
CA GLY A 56 -19.95 -17.09 -2.81
C GLY A 56 -20.25 -15.68 -2.28
N TYR A 57 -20.82 -15.53 -1.09
CA TYR A 57 -21.17 -14.23 -0.51
C TYR A 57 -19.92 -13.44 -0.08
N SER A 58 -19.81 -12.20 -0.56
CA SER A 58 -18.62 -11.34 -0.37
C SER A 58 -18.91 -9.97 0.25
N ASN A 59 -20.17 -9.63 0.51
CA ASN A 59 -20.55 -8.29 0.98
C ASN A 59 -20.55 -8.18 2.52
N TYR A 60 -19.38 -7.93 3.10
CA TYR A 60 -19.19 -7.79 4.56
C TYR A 60 -19.20 -6.34 5.07
N ARG A 61 -19.78 -5.40 4.31
CA ARG A 61 -19.76 -3.97 4.67
C ARG A 61 -20.39 -3.68 6.04
N GLY A 62 -21.41 -4.45 6.42
CA GLY A 62 -22.04 -4.35 7.74
C GLY A 62 -21.08 -4.69 8.88
N ILE A 63 -20.23 -5.71 8.72
CA ILE A 63 -19.22 -6.10 9.71
C ILE A 63 -18.19 -4.99 9.88
N LEU A 64 -17.74 -4.38 8.78
CA LEU A 64 -16.82 -3.24 8.85
C LEU A 64 -17.42 -2.07 9.64
N ASN A 65 -18.69 -1.72 9.37
CA ASN A 65 -19.38 -0.66 10.10
C ASN A 65 -19.50 -1.01 11.59
N TRP A 66 -19.82 -2.27 11.92
CA TRP A 66 -19.88 -2.74 13.30
C TRP A 66 -18.52 -2.63 14.01
N CYS A 67 -17.42 -3.03 13.36
CA CYS A 67 -16.07 -2.86 13.90
C CYS A 67 -15.75 -1.38 14.20
N VAL A 68 -16.11 -0.48 13.29
CA VAL A 68 -15.92 0.97 13.49
C VAL A 68 -16.73 1.48 14.68
N VAL A 69 -17.99 1.07 14.81
CA VAL A 69 -18.86 1.46 15.93
C VAL A 69 -18.30 0.93 17.24
N MET A 70 -17.92 -0.34 17.31
CA MET A 70 -17.31 -0.94 18.50
C MET A 70 -16.01 -0.24 18.90
N LEU A 71 -15.16 0.09 17.93
CA LEU A 71 -13.91 0.79 18.17
C LEU A 71 -14.14 2.19 18.75
N ILE A 72 -15.12 2.92 18.22
CA ILE A 72 -15.50 4.23 18.74
C ILE A 72 -16.09 4.07 20.15
N LEU A 73 -17.06 3.19 20.38
CA LEU A 73 -17.73 3.07 21.67
C LEU A 73 -16.77 2.64 22.80
N SER A 74 -15.85 1.71 22.51
CA SER A 74 -14.87 1.22 23.49
C SER A 74 -13.80 2.25 23.85
N ASN A 75 -13.43 3.14 22.92
CA ASN A 75 -12.31 4.07 23.11
C ASN A 75 -12.73 5.54 23.20
N ALA A 76 -13.99 5.88 22.92
CA ALA A 76 -14.48 7.26 22.94
C ALA A 76 -14.30 7.91 24.30
N ARG A 77 -14.54 7.15 25.39
CA ARG A 77 -14.31 7.62 26.75
C ARG A 77 -12.84 7.97 26.97
N LEU A 78 -11.92 7.06 26.65
CA LEU A 78 -10.47 7.28 26.81
C LEU A 78 -9.97 8.44 25.94
N PHE A 79 -10.44 8.52 24.68
CA PHE A 79 -10.11 9.61 23.77
C PHE A 79 -10.59 10.96 24.31
N LEU A 80 -11.83 11.02 24.81
CA LEU A 80 -12.40 12.24 25.36
C LEU A 80 -11.72 12.64 26.68
N GLU A 81 -11.46 11.69 27.58
CA GLU A 81 -10.70 11.93 28.81
C GLU A 81 -9.29 12.46 28.49
N ASN A 82 -8.59 11.89 27.51
CA ASN A 82 -7.29 12.40 27.09
C ASN A 82 -7.39 13.81 26.49
N LEU A 83 -8.39 14.06 25.65
CA LEU A 83 -8.60 15.38 25.05
C LEU A 83 -8.97 16.44 26.09
N ILE A 84 -9.75 16.09 27.11
CA ILE A 84 -10.14 17.00 28.20
C ILE A 84 -8.97 17.21 29.16
N LYS A 85 -8.31 16.13 29.60
CA LYS A 85 -7.26 16.17 30.62
C LYS A 85 -5.99 16.84 30.12
N TYR A 86 -5.59 16.51 28.89
CA TYR A 86 -4.34 16.97 28.31
C TYR A 86 -4.53 18.09 27.30
N GLY A 87 -5.76 18.38 26.88
CA GLY A 87 -6.00 19.33 25.79
C GLY A 87 -5.39 18.86 24.47
N ILE A 88 -5.27 19.79 23.52
CA ILE A 88 -4.34 19.62 22.41
C ILE A 88 -2.95 19.95 22.97
N LEU A 89 -2.24 18.92 23.45
CA LEU A 89 -0.89 19.03 24.04
C LEU A 89 0.17 19.64 23.11
N VAL A 90 -0.12 19.67 21.80
CA VAL A 90 0.79 20.21 20.80
C VAL A 90 0.39 21.66 20.54
N ASP A 91 1.10 22.61 21.15
CA ASP A 91 1.04 24.00 20.72
C ASP A 91 1.87 24.15 19.42
N PRO A 92 1.22 24.30 18.25
CA PRO A 92 1.95 24.37 16.98
C PRO A 92 2.84 25.62 16.90
N ILE A 93 2.44 26.71 17.57
CA ILE A 93 3.15 27.98 17.54
C ILE A 93 4.41 27.88 18.40
N GLN A 94 4.31 27.25 19.57
CA GLN A 94 5.46 27.00 20.44
C GLN A 94 6.46 26.03 19.80
N VAL A 95 6.00 24.98 19.11
CA VAL A 95 6.89 24.05 18.39
C VAL A 95 7.64 24.77 17.26
N ILE A 96 6.97 25.63 16.49
CA ILE A 96 7.62 26.43 15.45
C ILE A 96 8.61 27.43 16.08
N SER A 97 8.25 28.09 17.17
CA SER A 97 9.13 29.02 17.88
C SER A 97 10.37 28.33 18.46
N LEU A 98 10.22 27.14 19.04
CA LEU A 98 11.32 26.33 19.55
C LEU A 98 12.26 25.87 18.43
N PHE A 99 11.69 25.46 17.29
CA PHE A 99 12.46 25.09 16.10
C PHE A 99 13.25 26.27 15.52
N LEU A 100 12.66 27.47 15.47
CA LEU A 100 13.34 28.67 14.99
C LEU A 100 14.43 29.16 15.97
N LYS A 101 14.26 28.90 17.27
CA LYS A 101 15.22 29.29 18.32
C LYS A 101 16.49 28.43 18.30
N ASP A 102 16.35 27.12 18.08
CA ASP A 102 17.49 26.21 17.91
C ASP A 102 17.19 25.11 16.86
N PRO A 103 17.45 25.39 15.57
CA PRO A 103 17.17 24.43 14.49
C PRO A 103 18.01 23.14 14.60
N TYR A 104 19.21 23.23 15.17
CA TYR A 104 20.12 22.08 15.29
C TYR A 104 19.66 21.08 16.36
N SER A 105 18.83 21.52 17.31
CA SER A 105 18.18 20.62 18.27
C SER A 105 17.14 19.68 17.63
N TRP A 106 16.65 19.99 16.42
CA TRP A 106 15.69 19.17 15.66
C TRP A 106 16.26 18.69 14.31
N PRO A 107 17.27 17.81 14.32
CA PRO A 107 17.98 17.39 13.09
C PRO A 107 17.06 16.74 12.06
N ALA A 108 15.98 16.06 12.48
CA ALA A 108 15.01 15.46 11.57
C ALA A 108 14.27 16.51 10.71
N LEU A 109 13.83 17.62 11.31
CA LEU A 109 13.16 18.70 10.58
C LEU A 109 14.14 19.43 9.66
N CYS A 110 15.37 19.66 10.11
CA CYS A 110 16.44 20.21 9.29
C CYS A 110 16.71 19.35 8.05
N LEU A 111 16.83 18.02 8.19
CA LEU A 111 16.95 17.12 7.05
C LEU A 111 15.76 17.25 6.09
N ILE A 112 14.54 17.30 6.62
CA ILE A 112 13.34 17.44 5.77
C ILE A 112 13.37 18.77 4.99
N ILE A 113 13.92 19.84 5.54
CA ILE A 113 14.09 21.11 4.82
C ILE A 113 15.21 20.99 3.78
N CYS A 114 16.34 20.35 4.13
CA CYS A 114 17.47 20.11 3.22
C CYS A 114 17.07 19.33 1.95
N LYS A 115 15.99 18.54 1.99
CA LYS A 115 15.44 17.88 0.80
C LYS A 115 15.09 18.87 -0.32
N CYS A 116 14.71 20.11 0.01
CA CYS A 116 14.40 21.15 -0.97
C CYS A 116 15.64 21.56 -1.76
N LEU A 117 16.83 21.54 -1.14
CA LEU A 117 18.10 21.80 -1.83
C LEU A 117 18.42 20.70 -2.84
N ALA A 118 18.25 19.43 -2.47
CA ALA A 118 18.42 18.29 -3.38
C ALA A 118 17.47 18.36 -4.58
N LEU A 119 16.26 18.88 -4.37
CA LEU A 119 15.25 19.08 -5.39
C LEU A 119 15.62 20.23 -6.36
N LEU A 120 16.08 21.37 -5.83
CA LEU A 120 16.55 22.49 -6.64
C LEU A 120 17.78 22.11 -7.47
N PHE A 121 18.72 21.38 -6.87
CA PHE A 121 19.88 20.85 -7.56
C PHE A 121 19.47 19.90 -8.71
N TYR A 122 18.48 19.02 -8.49
CA TYR A 122 17.96 18.14 -9.53
C TYR A 122 17.41 18.90 -10.74
N LEU A 123 16.66 19.99 -10.52
CA LEU A 123 16.14 20.82 -11.62
C LEU A 123 17.24 21.52 -12.38
N TRP A 124 18.22 22.08 -11.67
CA TRP A 124 19.35 22.74 -12.28
C TRP A 124 20.09 21.79 -13.22
N LEU A 125 20.29 20.52 -12.82
CA LEU A 125 20.91 19.49 -13.65
C LEU A 125 20.15 19.16 -14.94
N GLN A 126 18.80 19.26 -14.95
CA GLN A 126 17.99 18.98 -16.14
C GLN A 126 18.10 20.06 -17.21
N GLY A 127 18.44 21.30 -16.84
CA GLY A 127 18.44 22.45 -17.74
C GLY A 127 19.75 22.69 -18.50
N THR A 128 20.89 22.19 -17.98
CA THR A 128 22.22 22.70 -18.37
C THR A 128 23.18 21.68 -18.98
N PHE A 129 23.06 20.39 -18.65
CA PHE A 129 24.09 19.40 -19.00
C PHE A 129 23.69 18.41 -20.11
N GLY A 130 24.68 17.97 -20.89
CA GLY A 130 24.53 16.91 -21.90
C GLY A 130 24.20 15.53 -21.31
N GLU A 131 23.70 14.60 -22.13
CA GLU A 131 23.02 13.36 -21.68
C GLU A 131 23.85 12.46 -20.76
N ARG A 132 25.12 12.21 -21.10
CA ARG A 132 26.01 11.34 -20.31
C ARG A 132 26.33 11.95 -18.95
N LEU A 133 26.71 13.23 -18.95
CA LEU A 133 27.03 13.98 -17.74
C LEU A 133 25.80 14.16 -16.85
N GLY A 134 24.64 14.49 -17.43
CA GLY A 134 23.38 14.59 -16.69
C GLY A 134 22.96 13.26 -16.07
N THR A 135 23.13 12.13 -16.77
CA THR A 135 22.83 10.80 -16.22
C THR A 135 23.72 10.45 -15.02
N PHE A 136 25.02 10.78 -15.12
CA PHE A 136 26.00 10.58 -14.04
C PHE A 136 25.70 11.47 -12.83
N LEU A 137 25.45 12.76 -13.03
CA LEU A 137 25.10 13.70 -11.97
C LEU A 137 23.78 13.33 -11.29
N HIS A 138 22.79 12.84 -12.05
CA HIS A 138 21.56 12.30 -11.46
C HIS A 138 21.81 11.05 -10.61
N LEU A 139 22.74 10.19 -10.99
CA LEU A 139 23.10 9.02 -10.18
C LEU A 139 23.75 9.46 -8.86
N ILE A 140 24.68 10.41 -8.92
CA ILE A 140 25.30 11.00 -7.71
C ILE A 140 24.22 11.59 -6.80
N ASN A 141 23.33 12.42 -7.33
CA ASN A 141 22.27 13.04 -6.54
C ASN A 141 21.35 12.00 -5.87
N LEU A 142 20.95 10.97 -6.61
CA LEU A 142 20.13 9.88 -6.06
C LEU A 142 20.85 9.11 -4.96
N SER A 143 22.15 8.84 -5.12
CA SER A 143 22.97 8.21 -4.08
C SER A 143 23.11 9.11 -2.84
N THR A 144 23.34 10.42 -3.03
CA THR A 144 23.40 11.39 -1.93
C THR A 144 22.09 11.45 -1.15
N ILE A 145 20.93 11.39 -1.83
CA ILE A 145 19.62 11.38 -1.18
C ILE A 145 19.44 10.15 -0.28
N LEU A 146 20.01 8.99 -0.64
CA LEU A 146 19.92 7.80 0.23
C LEU A 146 20.96 7.81 1.36
N CYS A 147 22.20 8.23 1.08
CA CYS A 147 23.32 8.14 2.02
C CYS A 147 23.36 9.29 3.04
N LEU A 148 22.99 10.51 2.65
CA LEU A 148 23.03 11.69 3.53
C LEU A 148 22.19 11.51 4.81
N PRO A 149 20.90 11.14 4.76
CA PRO A 149 20.11 10.99 5.98
C PRO A 149 20.62 9.84 6.86
N VAL A 150 21.21 8.78 6.27
CA VAL A 150 21.84 7.70 7.05
C VAL A 150 23.03 8.23 7.83
N ALA A 151 23.95 8.94 7.15
CA ALA A 151 25.11 9.53 7.81
C ALA A 151 24.67 10.46 8.95
N THR A 152 23.69 11.34 8.71
CA THR A 152 23.18 12.23 9.75
C THR A 152 22.58 11.48 10.93
N VAL A 153 21.76 10.45 10.70
CA VAL A 153 21.16 9.64 11.80
C VAL A 153 22.23 8.91 12.63
N LEU A 154 23.30 8.44 11.99
CA LEU A 154 24.37 7.71 12.68
C LEU A 154 25.29 8.64 13.47
N PHE A 155 25.72 9.76 12.87
CA PHE A 155 26.69 10.68 13.47
C PHE A 155 26.05 11.70 14.43
N VAL A 156 24.78 12.07 14.25
CA VAL A 156 24.10 13.04 15.13
C VAL A 156 23.44 12.30 16.29
N SER A 157 23.99 12.47 17.50
CA SER A 157 23.50 11.83 18.72
C SER A 157 22.14 12.36 19.20
N SER A 158 21.78 13.60 18.87
CA SER A 158 20.49 14.21 19.24
C SER A 158 19.29 13.69 18.42
N MET A 159 19.52 12.84 17.42
CA MET A 159 18.46 12.30 16.58
C MET A 159 17.64 11.24 17.33
N THR A 160 16.33 11.47 17.49
CA THR A 160 15.42 10.47 18.07
C THR A 160 15.10 9.35 17.07
N PRO A 161 14.87 8.09 17.50
CA PRO A 161 14.54 6.99 16.59
C PRO A 161 13.29 7.26 15.74
N VAL A 162 12.23 7.83 16.34
CA VAL A 162 10.99 8.18 15.62
C VAL A 162 11.24 9.27 14.56
N GLY A 163 12.01 10.31 14.92
CA GLY A 163 12.41 11.36 13.98
C GLY A 163 13.28 10.82 12.85
N ALA A 164 14.18 9.88 13.15
CA ALA A 164 15.01 9.20 12.16
C ALA A 164 14.19 8.35 11.18
N VAL A 165 13.26 7.50 11.66
CA VAL A 165 12.35 6.73 10.79
C VAL A 165 11.60 7.66 9.85
N PHE A 166 11.04 8.76 10.39
CA PHE A 166 10.27 9.72 9.60
C PHE A 166 11.12 10.42 8.54
N ALA A 167 12.32 10.89 8.90
CA ALA A 167 13.24 11.52 7.96
C ALA A 167 13.68 10.54 6.85
N LEU A 168 14.10 9.33 7.21
CA LEU A 168 14.50 8.29 6.24
C LEU A 168 13.35 7.93 5.31
N ALA A 169 12.12 7.76 5.82
CA ALA A 169 10.95 7.47 5.00
C ALA A 169 10.67 8.60 3.98
N VAL A 170 10.78 9.87 4.39
CA VAL A 170 10.63 11.03 3.49
C VAL A 170 11.70 11.01 2.39
N TYR A 171 12.96 10.71 2.73
CA TYR A 171 14.06 10.64 1.76
C TYR A 171 13.94 9.42 0.84
N THR A 172 13.48 8.27 1.33
CA THR A 172 13.17 7.10 0.49
C THR A 172 12.05 7.42 -0.51
N ILE A 173 10.96 8.06 -0.07
CA ILE A 173 9.88 8.49 -0.96
C ILE A 173 10.41 9.47 -2.02
N LEU A 174 11.24 10.44 -1.61
CA LEU A 174 11.87 11.39 -2.53
C LEU A 174 12.75 10.70 -3.56
N PHE A 175 13.59 9.75 -3.13
CA PHE A 175 14.42 8.93 -4.02
C PHE A 175 13.58 8.21 -5.07
N LEU A 176 12.53 7.49 -4.66
CA LEU A 176 11.65 6.75 -5.58
C LEU A 176 10.96 7.68 -6.58
N LYS A 177 10.50 8.84 -6.11
CA LYS A 177 9.90 9.87 -6.98
C LYS A 177 10.88 10.43 -8.00
N LEU A 178 12.07 10.85 -7.57
CA LEU A 178 13.07 11.42 -8.47
C LEU A 178 13.61 10.39 -9.47
N TYR A 179 13.70 9.12 -9.07
CA TYR A 179 14.00 8.02 -9.98
C TYR A 179 12.93 7.92 -11.08
N SER A 180 11.65 7.92 -10.69
CA SER A 180 10.54 7.89 -11.65
C SER A 180 10.53 9.12 -12.56
N TYR A 181 10.76 10.31 -12.00
CA TYR A 181 10.82 11.57 -12.76
C TYR A 181 11.95 11.55 -13.79
N LYS A 182 13.14 11.04 -13.43
CA LYS A 182 14.27 10.85 -14.35
C LYS A 182 13.89 9.93 -15.51
N ASP A 183 13.36 8.75 -15.19
CA ASP A 183 13.02 7.72 -16.17
C ASP A 183 11.97 8.19 -17.19
N VAL A 184 10.89 8.78 -16.70
CA VAL A 184 9.79 9.21 -17.58
C VAL A 184 10.22 10.38 -18.46
N ASN A 185 10.96 11.35 -17.94
CA ASN A 185 11.50 12.44 -18.77
C ASN A 185 12.51 11.95 -19.80
N ARG A 186 13.34 10.96 -19.45
CA ARG A 186 14.22 10.30 -20.41
C ARG A 186 13.42 9.63 -21.53
N TRP A 187 12.39 8.85 -21.19
CA TRP A 187 11.54 8.20 -22.20
C TRP A 187 10.83 9.21 -23.11
N CYS A 188 10.32 10.31 -22.57
CA CYS A 188 9.70 11.37 -23.36
C CYS A 188 10.70 12.04 -24.32
N ARG A 189 11.94 12.25 -23.87
CA ARG A 189 13.01 12.78 -24.70
C ARG A 189 13.39 11.82 -25.83
N ASP A 190 13.53 10.53 -25.53
CA ASP A 190 13.85 9.48 -26.51
C ASP A 190 12.75 9.38 -27.59
N ILE A 191 11.46 9.39 -27.18
CA ILE A 191 10.33 9.39 -28.12
C ILE A 191 10.35 10.63 -29.00
N ARG A 192 10.63 11.82 -28.44
CA ARG A 192 10.73 13.07 -29.21
C ARG A 192 11.86 13.01 -30.23
N GLN A 193 13.03 12.52 -29.85
CA GLN A 193 14.17 12.36 -30.76
C GLN A 193 13.87 11.32 -31.85
N ALA A 194 13.24 10.19 -31.51
CA ALA A 194 12.82 9.20 -32.49
C ALA A 194 11.80 9.79 -33.48
N ARG A 195 10.80 10.53 -33.01
CA ARG A 195 9.84 11.26 -33.86
C ARG A 195 10.52 12.29 -34.76
N ALA A 196 11.48 13.05 -34.24
CA ALA A 196 12.24 14.02 -35.04
C ALA A 196 13.04 13.32 -36.16
N ARG A 197 13.66 12.17 -35.88
CA ARG A 197 14.36 11.35 -36.88
C ARG A 197 13.40 10.78 -37.93
N THR A 198 12.21 10.32 -37.52
CA THR A 198 11.20 9.83 -38.46
C THR A 198 10.63 10.96 -39.31
N LEU A 199 10.36 12.13 -38.73
CA LEU A 199 9.85 13.30 -39.44
C LEU A 199 10.87 13.85 -40.44
N ALA A 200 12.16 13.84 -40.07
CA ALA A 200 13.26 14.17 -41.00
C ALA A 200 13.37 13.15 -42.15
N ARG A 201 12.96 11.89 -41.95
CA ARG A 201 12.87 10.87 -43.01
C ARG A 201 11.58 10.95 -43.83
N SER A 202 10.50 11.47 -43.26
CA SER A 202 9.18 11.59 -43.91
C SER A 202 8.88 12.99 -44.45
N LEU A 203 9.89 13.85 -44.56
CA LEU A 203 9.79 15.22 -45.08
C LEU A 203 9.61 15.23 -46.62
N SER A 204 8.76 14.33 -47.14
CA SER A 204 8.21 14.37 -48.49
C SER A 204 6.70 14.49 -48.54
N PHE A 205 5.91 14.38 -47.46
CA PHE A 205 4.46 14.60 -47.59
C PHE A 205 3.72 15.05 -46.32
N GLN A 206 3.00 16.17 -46.50
CA GLN A 206 1.84 16.68 -45.78
C GLN A 206 1.97 17.25 -44.34
N ARG A 207 1.75 18.56 -44.32
CA ARG A 207 1.35 19.41 -43.19
C ARG A 207 -0.16 19.24 -43.00
N PHE A 208 -0.61 18.62 -41.90
CA PHE A 208 -2.04 18.58 -41.56
C PHE A 208 -2.39 19.55 -40.44
N ASN A 209 -3.54 20.21 -40.65
CA ASN A 209 -4.10 21.31 -39.89
C ASN A 209 -4.42 20.98 -38.42
N GLY A 210 -4.27 22.03 -37.60
CA GLY A 210 -4.58 22.03 -36.19
C GLY A 210 -6.07 21.83 -35.90
N SER A 211 -6.32 21.03 -34.87
CA SER A 211 -7.54 21.07 -34.08
C SER A 211 -7.13 21.35 -32.63
N ALA A 212 -7.85 22.27 -31.98
CA ALA A 212 -7.65 22.67 -30.60
C ALA A 212 -7.98 21.50 -29.67
N VAL A 213 -6.99 20.65 -29.41
CA VAL A 213 -7.07 19.57 -28.42
C VAL A 213 -6.63 20.17 -27.08
N GLN A 214 -7.42 19.93 -26.03
CA GLN A 214 -7.15 20.29 -24.63
C GLN A 214 -5.65 20.41 -24.33
N THR A 215 -5.26 21.48 -23.64
CA THR A 215 -3.89 21.87 -23.27
C THR A 215 -3.18 20.81 -22.41
N GLN A 216 -2.90 19.65 -22.98
CA GLN A 216 -2.16 18.56 -22.36
C GLN A 216 -0.69 18.93 -22.38
N VAL A 217 -0.06 18.97 -21.21
CA VAL A 217 1.34 19.35 -21.08
C VAL A 217 2.19 18.30 -21.81
N SER A 218 3.01 18.78 -22.75
CA SER A 218 3.90 17.96 -23.56
C SER A 218 5.36 18.34 -23.28
N TYR A 219 6.26 17.37 -23.28
CA TYR A 219 7.69 17.62 -23.09
C TYR A 219 8.23 18.57 -24.17
N PRO A 220 8.96 19.64 -23.84
CA PRO A 220 9.62 19.94 -22.55
C PRO A 220 8.83 20.88 -21.61
N GLY A 221 7.58 21.24 -21.95
CA GLY A 221 6.77 22.19 -21.19
C GLY A 221 6.38 21.73 -19.77
N ASN A 222 6.68 20.48 -19.40
CA ASN A 222 6.47 19.92 -18.06
C ASN A 222 7.62 20.21 -17.08
N LEU A 223 8.75 20.76 -17.55
CA LEU A 223 9.93 21.04 -16.72
C LEU A 223 9.77 22.35 -15.95
N THR A 224 8.67 22.48 -15.20
CA THR A 224 8.39 23.65 -14.37
C THR A 224 8.57 23.31 -12.89
N HIS A 225 8.97 24.30 -12.08
CA HIS A 225 9.04 24.14 -10.63
C HIS A 225 7.68 23.72 -10.04
N ARG A 226 6.59 24.28 -10.57
CA ARG A 226 5.22 24.01 -10.11
C ARG A 226 4.82 22.54 -10.30
N ASP A 227 5.06 21.97 -11.48
CA ASP A 227 4.69 20.58 -11.77
C ASP A 227 5.52 19.59 -10.97
N MET A 228 6.80 19.91 -10.77
CA MET A 228 7.67 19.09 -9.94
C MET A 228 7.24 19.13 -8.47
N TYR A 229 7.04 20.32 -7.86
CA TYR A 229 6.54 20.39 -6.48
C TYR A 229 5.18 19.71 -6.32
N TYR A 230 4.30 19.86 -7.31
CA TYR A 230 3.04 19.13 -7.33
C TYR A 230 3.26 17.61 -7.24
N PHE A 231 4.15 17.05 -8.06
CA PHE A 231 4.46 15.62 -8.03
C PHE A 231 5.12 15.18 -6.72
N ILE A 232 6.00 15.99 -6.13
CA ILE A 232 6.65 15.68 -4.85
C ILE A 232 5.63 15.56 -3.72
N PHE A 233 4.54 16.34 -3.73
CA PHE A 233 3.47 16.23 -2.73
C PHE A 233 2.33 15.28 -3.12
N ALA A 234 2.16 14.95 -4.40
CA ALA A 234 1.13 14.02 -4.85
C ALA A 234 1.31 12.63 -4.21
N PRO A 235 0.25 11.93 -3.78
CA PRO A 235 0.35 10.64 -3.09
C PRO A 235 0.57 9.47 -4.08
N THR A 236 1.55 9.62 -4.98
CA THR A 236 1.98 8.60 -5.95
C THR A 236 3.51 8.64 -6.09
N LEU A 237 4.10 7.50 -6.44
CA LEU A 237 5.54 7.37 -6.68
C LEU A 237 5.89 7.38 -8.17
N CYS A 238 4.90 7.15 -9.05
CA CYS A 238 5.08 7.15 -10.49
C CYS A 238 4.81 8.54 -11.06
N TYR A 239 5.82 9.16 -11.67
CA TYR A 239 5.67 10.42 -12.38
C TYR A 239 4.91 10.23 -13.69
N GLU A 240 3.97 11.14 -13.96
CA GLU A 240 3.29 11.26 -15.24
C GLU A 240 3.17 12.75 -15.59
N LEU A 241 3.10 13.07 -16.87
CA LEU A 241 3.05 14.46 -17.33
C LEU A 241 1.72 15.11 -16.94
N ASN A 242 0.62 14.37 -17.09
CA ASN A 242 -0.73 14.86 -16.87
C ASN A 242 -1.44 13.95 -15.88
N PHE A 243 -1.42 14.33 -14.60
CA PHE A 243 -2.13 13.58 -13.56
C PHE A 243 -3.64 13.82 -13.62
N PRO A 244 -4.48 12.80 -13.36
CA PRO A 244 -5.92 12.98 -13.23
C PRO A 244 -6.22 13.93 -12.06
N ARG A 245 -7.08 14.92 -12.29
CA ARG A 245 -7.44 15.94 -11.29
C ARG A 245 -8.90 15.83 -10.85
N SER A 246 -9.13 16.03 -9.56
CA SER A 246 -10.47 16.22 -9.02
C SER A 246 -10.95 17.65 -9.31
N PRO A 247 -12.22 17.87 -9.70
CA PRO A 247 -12.72 19.19 -10.10
C PRO A 247 -12.76 20.20 -8.95
N ARG A 248 -12.95 19.73 -7.70
CA ARG A 248 -13.07 20.58 -6.51
C ARG A 248 -12.60 19.85 -5.25
N ILE A 249 -12.25 20.62 -4.23
CA ILE A 249 -11.93 20.12 -2.88
C ILE A 249 -13.23 19.96 -2.07
N ARG A 250 -13.56 18.74 -1.70
CA ARG A 250 -14.73 18.36 -0.89
C ARG A 250 -14.42 18.54 0.59
N LYS A 251 -14.74 19.71 1.14
CA LYS A 251 -14.45 20.08 2.54
C LYS A 251 -14.98 19.09 3.58
N ARG A 252 -16.20 18.57 3.41
CA ARG A 252 -16.78 17.54 4.30
C ARG A 252 -15.98 16.24 4.31
N PHE A 253 -15.49 15.81 3.15
CA PHE A 253 -14.63 14.63 3.04
C PHE A 253 -13.28 14.89 3.72
N LEU A 254 -12.68 16.06 3.47
CA LEU A 254 -11.41 16.46 4.06
C LEU A 254 -11.47 16.51 5.60
N LEU A 255 -12.51 17.14 6.17
CA LEU A 255 -12.71 17.21 7.63
C LEU A 255 -12.93 15.83 8.24
N ARG A 256 -13.70 14.95 7.57
CA ARG A 256 -13.89 13.56 8.01
C ARG A 256 -12.56 12.81 8.07
N ARG A 257 -11.72 12.93 7.02
CA ARG A 257 -10.39 12.31 6.98
C ARG A 257 -9.47 12.86 8.07
N LEU A 258 -9.52 14.16 8.32
CA LEU A 258 -8.74 14.79 9.39
C LEU A 258 -9.13 14.25 10.78
N PHE A 259 -10.43 14.16 11.07
CA PHE A 259 -10.93 13.60 12.33
C PHE A 259 -10.49 12.15 12.51
N GLU A 260 -10.62 11.32 11.47
CA GLU A 260 -10.15 9.93 11.49
C GLU A 260 -8.64 9.84 11.72
N MET A 261 -7.83 10.71 11.10
CA MET A 261 -6.39 10.73 11.30
C MET A 261 -6.02 11.03 12.76
N VAL A 262 -6.68 12.02 13.38
CA VAL A 262 -6.43 12.39 14.78
C VAL A 262 -6.89 11.28 15.74
N PHE A 263 -8.11 10.77 15.54
CA PHE A 263 -8.68 9.70 16.37
C PHE A 263 -7.83 8.42 16.31
N LEU A 264 -7.48 7.95 15.11
CA LEU A 264 -6.70 6.73 14.95
C LEU A 264 -5.25 6.89 15.42
N MET A 265 -4.65 8.09 15.29
CA MET A 265 -3.33 8.33 15.87
C MET A 265 -3.37 8.24 17.40
N GLN A 266 -4.36 8.86 18.04
CA GLN A 266 -4.53 8.75 19.50
C GLN A 266 -4.79 7.30 19.94
N LEU A 267 -5.62 6.56 19.19
CA LEU A 267 -5.85 5.15 19.43
C LEU A 267 -4.57 4.31 19.30
N LEU A 268 -3.75 4.56 18.26
CA LEU A 268 -2.46 3.88 18.08
C LEU A 268 -1.54 4.12 19.28
N VAL A 269 -1.39 5.38 19.69
CA VAL A 269 -0.57 5.73 20.86
C VAL A 269 -1.10 5.06 22.13
N GLY A 270 -2.42 5.06 22.35
CA GLY A 270 -3.08 4.40 23.47
C GLY A 270 -2.81 2.88 23.49
N LEU A 271 -3.02 2.19 22.37
CA LEU A 271 -2.77 0.74 22.25
C LEU A 271 -1.29 0.39 22.48
N ILE A 272 -0.36 1.21 21.95
CA ILE A 272 1.07 1.02 22.17
C ILE A 272 1.41 1.15 23.65
N GLN A 273 0.99 2.25 24.29
CA GLN A 273 1.32 2.56 25.68
C GLN A 273 0.66 1.63 26.69
N GLN A 274 -0.61 1.30 26.51
CA GLN A 274 -1.40 0.56 27.49
C GLN A 274 -1.35 -0.96 27.30
N TRP A 275 -1.22 -1.43 26.05
CA TRP A 275 -1.24 -2.86 25.76
C TRP A 275 0.14 -3.38 25.37
N MET A 276 0.80 -2.76 24.39
CA MET A 276 2.06 -3.29 23.84
C MET A 276 3.23 -3.15 24.81
N VAL A 277 3.45 -1.96 25.39
CA VAL A 277 4.59 -1.69 26.29
C VAL A 277 4.61 -2.60 27.52
N PRO A 278 3.50 -2.77 28.29
CA PRO A 278 3.51 -3.67 29.45
C PRO A 278 3.71 -5.13 29.04
N THR A 279 3.17 -5.55 27.90
CA THR A 279 3.34 -6.91 27.38
C THR A 279 4.80 -7.19 27.05
N ILE A 280 5.48 -6.24 26.40
CA ILE A 280 6.92 -6.34 26.09
C ILE A 280 7.73 -6.42 27.38
N GLN A 281 7.53 -5.49 28.32
CA GLN A 281 8.28 -5.47 29.59
C GLN A 281 8.14 -6.79 30.37
N ASN A 282 6.93 -7.36 30.40
CA ASN A 282 6.68 -8.65 31.05
C ASN A 282 7.25 -9.85 30.27
N SER A 283 7.50 -9.69 28.97
CA SER A 283 8.04 -10.74 28.10
C SER A 283 9.57 -10.75 28.06
N MET A 284 10.25 -9.68 28.51
CA MET A 284 11.71 -9.62 28.50
C MET A 284 12.38 -10.63 29.44
N LYS A 285 11.80 -10.91 30.61
CA LYS A 285 12.39 -11.85 31.59
C LYS A 285 12.43 -13.30 31.05
N PRO A 286 11.33 -13.89 30.55
CA PRO A 286 11.35 -15.26 30.03
C PRO A 286 12.23 -15.50 28.79
N PHE A 287 12.56 -14.44 28.04
CA PHE A 287 13.49 -14.54 26.91
C PHE A 287 14.94 -14.78 27.37
N GLN A 288 15.32 -14.23 28.53
CA GLN A 288 16.65 -14.41 29.10
C GLN A 288 16.85 -15.84 29.62
N ASP A 289 15.78 -16.47 30.10
CA ASP A 289 15.80 -17.82 30.67
C ASP A 289 15.69 -18.93 29.60
N MET A 290 15.63 -18.59 28.31
CA MET A 290 15.58 -19.54 27.16
C MET A 290 14.47 -20.61 27.20
N ASP A 291 13.37 -20.36 27.90
CA ASP A 291 12.22 -21.26 27.94
C ASP A 291 11.39 -21.17 26.63
N PHE A 292 11.64 -22.08 25.67
CA PHE A 292 10.94 -22.08 24.37
C PHE A 292 9.41 -22.09 24.46
N SER A 293 8.84 -22.82 25.42
CA SER A 293 7.39 -22.87 25.63
C SER A 293 6.83 -21.50 26.06
N ARG A 294 7.52 -20.84 27.01
CA ARG A 294 7.14 -19.50 27.48
C ARG A 294 7.37 -18.45 26.39
N MET A 295 8.42 -18.61 25.58
CA MET A 295 8.70 -17.72 24.45
C MET A 295 7.56 -17.72 23.43
N ILE A 296 7.04 -18.90 23.06
CA ILE A 296 5.91 -19.03 22.13
C ILE A 296 4.63 -18.43 22.74
N GLU A 297 4.35 -18.70 24.02
CA GLU A 297 3.20 -18.11 24.73
C GLU A 297 3.26 -16.57 24.71
N ARG A 298 4.43 -15.99 24.99
CA ARG A 298 4.64 -14.54 24.99
C ARG A 298 4.56 -13.94 23.58
N LEU A 299 5.10 -14.63 22.58
CA LEU A 299 4.98 -14.24 21.17
C LEU A 299 3.51 -14.15 20.74
N LEU A 300 2.69 -15.16 21.08
CA LEU A 300 1.27 -15.16 20.76
C LEU A 300 0.51 -14.03 21.48
N LYS A 301 0.86 -13.73 22.73
CA LYS A 301 0.31 -12.57 23.47
C LYS A 301 0.65 -11.23 22.82
N LEU A 302 1.84 -11.11 22.21
CA LEU A 302 2.27 -9.91 21.48
C LEU A 302 1.67 -9.85 20.06
N ALA A 303 1.38 -11.01 19.45
CA ALA A 303 0.96 -11.08 18.06
C ALA A 303 -0.35 -10.34 17.78
N VAL A 304 -1.34 -10.51 18.66
CA VAL A 304 -2.66 -9.87 18.54
C VAL A 304 -2.57 -8.33 18.60
N PRO A 305 -2.00 -7.70 19.65
CA PRO A 305 -1.91 -6.24 19.70
C PRO A 305 -1.03 -5.68 18.57
N ASN A 306 0.08 -6.34 18.24
CA ASN A 306 0.94 -5.90 17.14
C ASN A 306 0.17 -5.90 15.81
N HIS A 307 -0.56 -6.98 15.51
CA HIS A 307 -1.35 -7.07 14.29
C HIS A 307 -2.46 -6.01 14.25
N LEU A 308 -3.16 -5.78 15.36
CA LEU A 308 -4.19 -4.74 15.46
C LEU A 308 -3.63 -3.33 15.21
N ILE A 309 -2.47 -3.02 15.81
CA ILE A 309 -1.76 -1.76 15.59
C ILE A 309 -1.40 -1.60 14.11
N TRP A 310 -0.93 -2.66 13.45
CA TRP A 310 -0.62 -2.63 12.02
C TRP A 310 -1.85 -2.42 11.12
N LEU A 311 -3.00 -3.02 11.46
CA LEU A 311 -4.26 -2.79 10.73
C LEU A 311 -4.74 -1.33 10.87
N ILE A 312 -4.66 -0.78 12.08
CA ILE A 312 -5.03 0.61 12.33
C ILE A 312 -4.04 1.54 11.63
N PHE A 313 -2.73 1.26 11.68
CA PHE A 313 -1.72 2.02 10.98
C PHE A 313 -1.95 2.00 9.46
N PHE A 314 -2.28 0.83 8.89
CA PHE A 314 -2.62 0.69 7.49
C PHE A 314 -3.79 1.62 7.10
N TYR A 315 -4.89 1.59 7.86
CA TYR A 315 -6.04 2.45 7.60
C TYR A 315 -5.73 3.93 7.82
N TRP A 316 -4.99 4.26 8.88
CA TRP A 316 -4.58 5.64 9.18
C TRP A 316 -3.70 6.22 8.06
N PHE A 317 -2.71 5.47 7.58
CA PHE A 317 -1.75 5.93 6.58
C PHE A 317 -2.32 5.84 5.16
N PHE A 318 -2.60 4.63 4.66
CA PHE A 318 -2.97 4.39 3.26
C PHE A 318 -4.38 4.84 2.91
N HIS A 319 -5.32 4.76 3.86
CA HIS A 319 -6.66 5.25 3.62
C HIS A 319 -6.80 6.72 4.01
N SER A 320 -6.66 7.06 5.29
CA SER A 320 -7.02 8.39 5.78
C SER A 320 -6.03 9.46 5.34
N SER A 321 -4.73 9.25 5.59
CA SER A 321 -3.68 10.23 5.29
C SER A 321 -3.47 10.43 3.80
N MET A 322 -3.37 9.35 3.00
CA MET A 322 -3.20 9.49 1.55
C MET A 322 -4.43 10.12 0.88
N ASN A 323 -5.66 9.80 1.32
CA ASN A 323 -6.86 10.48 0.79
C ASN A 323 -6.93 11.95 1.21
N PHE A 324 -6.48 12.29 2.41
CA PHE A 324 -6.39 13.69 2.85
C PHE A 324 -5.45 14.48 1.95
N VAL A 325 -4.23 13.96 1.72
CA VAL A 325 -3.25 14.59 0.81
C VAL A 325 -3.78 14.63 -0.63
N ALA A 326 -4.41 13.56 -1.12
CA ALA A 326 -5.00 13.51 -2.45
C ALA A 326 -6.09 14.58 -2.64
N GLU A 327 -6.97 14.74 -1.65
CA GLU A 327 -8.03 15.74 -1.70
C GLU A 327 -7.46 17.16 -1.66
N LEU A 328 -6.45 17.41 -0.81
CA LEU A 328 -5.78 18.72 -0.72
C LEU A 328 -5.09 19.10 -2.03
N MET A 329 -4.43 18.13 -2.67
CA MET A 329 -3.73 18.30 -3.94
C MET A 329 -4.65 18.19 -5.17
N GLN A 330 -5.95 17.93 -4.98
CA GLN A 330 -6.91 17.62 -6.05
C GLN A 330 -6.44 16.46 -6.95
N PHE A 331 -5.77 15.46 -6.39
CA PHE A 331 -5.34 14.25 -7.09
C PHE A 331 -6.52 13.28 -7.26
N GLY A 332 -6.76 12.87 -8.51
CA GLY A 332 -7.91 12.06 -8.91
C GLY A 332 -7.72 10.55 -8.74
N ASP A 333 -6.48 10.05 -8.89
CA ASP A 333 -6.19 8.62 -8.68
C ASP A 333 -6.08 8.33 -7.17
N ARG A 334 -7.05 7.61 -6.63
CA ARG A 334 -7.13 7.31 -5.19
C ARG A 334 -7.03 5.82 -4.90
N GLU A 335 -6.55 5.05 -5.87
CA GLU A 335 -6.31 3.63 -5.74
C GLU A 335 -4.95 3.40 -5.05
N PHE A 336 -4.92 3.61 -3.72
CA PHE A 336 -3.71 3.42 -2.91
C PHE A 336 -3.51 1.96 -2.47
N TYR A 337 -4.58 1.19 -2.42
CA TYR A 337 -4.62 -0.22 -2.05
C TYR A 337 -5.83 -0.90 -2.69
N ARG A 338 -5.80 -2.23 -2.77
CA ARG A 338 -6.91 -3.09 -3.22
C ARG A 338 -7.34 -4.02 -2.09
N ASP A 339 -8.21 -4.97 -2.36
CA ASP A 339 -8.80 -5.94 -1.42
C ASP A 339 -7.81 -7.03 -0.96
N TRP A 340 -6.66 -6.59 -0.43
CA TRP A 340 -5.60 -7.46 0.06
C TRP A 340 -6.03 -8.36 1.23
N TRP A 341 -7.11 -8.04 1.94
CA TRP A 341 -7.66 -8.92 2.98
C TRP A 341 -8.27 -10.21 2.43
N ASN A 342 -8.67 -10.22 1.15
CA ASN A 342 -9.18 -11.41 0.44
C ASN A 342 -8.07 -12.16 -0.32
N SER A 343 -6.80 -11.89 -0.04
CA SER A 343 -5.68 -12.52 -0.75
C SER A 343 -5.64 -14.03 -0.51
N GLU A 344 -5.80 -14.84 -1.55
CA GLU A 344 -5.59 -16.30 -1.46
C GLU A 344 -4.11 -16.70 -1.54
N THR A 345 -3.26 -15.80 -2.05
CA THR A 345 -1.82 -16.04 -2.21
C THR A 345 -1.02 -14.87 -1.65
N VAL A 346 0.17 -15.16 -1.13
CA VAL A 346 1.11 -14.15 -0.60
C VAL A 346 1.54 -13.17 -1.71
N THR A 347 1.66 -13.64 -2.95
CA THR A 347 1.99 -12.78 -4.10
C THR A 347 0.89 -11.76 -4.41
N TYR A 348 -0.38 -12.18 -4.34
CA TYR A 348 -1.51 -11.26 -4.49
C TYR A 348 -1.55 -10.24 -3.36
N PHE A 349 -1.29 -10.64 -2.10
CA PHE A 349 -1.19 -9.70 -0.98
C PHE A 349 -0.16 -8.58 -1.25
N TRP A 350 1.09 -8.96 -1.59
CA TRP A 350 2.17 -8.00 -1.82
C TRP A 350 1.94 -7.08 -3.03
N ALA A 351 1.10 -7.48 -3.99
CA ALA A 351 0.72 -6.64 -5.11
C ALA A 351 -0.38 -5.63 -4.79
N ASN A 352 -1.19 -5.89 -3.76
CA ASN A 352 -2.45 -5.17 -3.52
C ASN A 352 -2.46 -4.32 -2.24
N TRP A 353 -1.55 -4.54 -1.30
CA TRP A 353 -1.50 -3.77 -0.05
C TRP A 353 -1.07 -2.30 -0.26
N ASN A 354 -0.02 -2.06 -1.06
CA ASN A 354 0.56 -0.74 -1.31
C ASN A 354 0.77 -0.56 -2.82
N ILE A 355 -0.29 -0.07 -3.46
CA ILE A 355 -0.34 0.09 -4.91
C ILE A 355 0.69 1.12 -5.43
N PRO A 356 0.94 2.26 -4.76
CA PRO A 356 1.98 3.20 -5.21
C PRO A 356 3.36 2.57 -5.34
N VAL A 357 3.81 1.80 -4.34
CA VAL A 357 5.11 1.10 -4.39
C VAL A 357 5.06 -0.03 -5.39
N HIS A 358 3.98 -0.81 -5.43
CA HIS A 358 3.83 -1.90 -6.40
C HIS A 358 3.88 -1.40 -7.85
N LYS A 359 3.13 -0.35 -8.20
CA LYS A 359 3.14 0.29 -9.53
C LYS A 359 4.54 0.81 -9.88
N TRP A 360 5.27 1.38 -8.92
CA TRP A 360 6.64 1.85 -9.11
C TRP A 360 7.59 0.68 -9.41
N CYS A 361 7.60 -0.36 -8.58
CA CYS A 361 8.40 -1.56 -8.79
C CYS A 361 8.09 -2.21 -10.13
N LEU A 362 6.81 -2.28 -10.50
CA LEU A 362 6.39 -2.86 -11.78
C LEU A 362 6.91 -2.06 -12.98
N ARG A 363 6.78 -0.72 -12.95
CA ARG A 363 7.11 0.17 -14.07
C ARG A 363 8.60 0.43 -14.24
N HIS A 364 9.31 0.69 -13.14
CA HIS A 364 10.69 1.19 -13.15
C HIS A 364 11.73 0.12 -12.88
N PHE A 365 11.32 -1.03 -12.32
CA PHE A 365 12.26 -2.09 -11.95
C PHE A 365 11.95 -3.39 -12.72
N TYR A 366 10.78 -3.98 -12.50
CA TYR A 366 10.39 -5.28 -13.04
C TYR A 366 10.28 -5.30 -14.57
N LYS A 367 9.47 -4.41 -15.18
CA LYS A 367 9.30 -4.38 -16.65
C LYS A 367 10.62 -4.08 -17.38
N PRO A 368 11.47 -3.13 -16.96
CA PRO A 368 12.80 -2.94 -17.55
C PRO A 368 13.71 -4.17 -17.46
N MET A 369 13.71 -4.91 -16.34
CA MET A 369 14.46 -6.17 -16.22
C MET A 369 13.96 -7.23 -17.20
N LEU A 370 12.64 -7.39 -17.33
CA LEU A 370 12.06 -8.33 -18.31
C LEU A 370 12.41 -7.95 -19.75
N LYS A 371 12.37 -6.65 -20.09
CA LYS A 371 12.78 -6.15 -21.42
C LYS A 371 14.25 -6.43 -21.75
N ARG A 372 15.10 -6.59 -20.73
CA ARG A 372 16.53 -6.97 -20.88
C ARG A 372 16.74 -8.49 -20.96
N GLY A 373 15.67 -9.30 -20.94
CA GLY A 373 15.76 -10.76 -21.04
C GLY A 373 15.87 -11.50 -19.71
N VAL A 374 15.72 -10.83 -18.56
CA VAL A 374 15.74 -11.50 -17.25
C VAL A 374 14.48 -12.35 -17.06
N SER A 375 14.63 -13.55 -16.49
CA SER A 375 13.50 -14.45 -16.23
C SER A 375 12.53 -13.87 -15.18
N LYS A 376 11.24 -14.25 -15.26
CA LYS A 376 10.20 -13.74 -14.34
C LYS A 376 10.50 -14.02 -12.87
N ARG A 377 11.02 -15.21 -12.56
CA ARG A 377 11.37 -15.62 -11.18
C ARG A 377 12.53 -14.80 -10.63
N VAL A 378 13.58 -14.60 -11.41
CA VAL A 378 14.73 -13.79 -11.00
C VAL A 378 14.34 -12.32 -10.84
N ALA A 379 13.50 -11.79 -11.74
CA ALA A 379 12.98 -10.43 -11.62
C ALA A 379 12.09 -10.24 -10.38
N GLN A 380 11.27 -11.23 -10.02
CA GLN A 380 10.48 -11.22 -8.78
C GLN A 380 11.39 -11.26 -7.55
N ALA A 381 12.36 -12.18 -7.50
CA ALA A 381 13.32 -12.27 -6.38
C ALA A 381 14.12 -10.98 -6.21
N ALA A 382 14.53 -10.34 -7.31
CA ALA A 382 15.22 -9.05 -7.28
C ALA A 382 14.35 -7.92 -6.72
N VAL A 383 13.05 -7.88 -7.05
CA VAL A 383 12.11 -6.91 -6.44
C VAL A 383 11.99 -7.14 -4.93
N PHE A 384 11.89 -8.40 -4.48
CA PHE A 384 11.88 -8.73 -3.05
C PHE A 384 13.18 -8.34 -2.35
N LEU A 385 14.34 -8.55 -2.99
CA LEU A 385 15.64 -8.15 -2.45
C LEU A 385 15.76 -6.63 -2.25
N VAL A 386 15.35 -5.84 -3.25
CA VAL A 386 15.32 -4.37 -3.14
C VAL A 386 14.33 -3.93 -2.07
N SER A 387 13.17 -4.59 -1.98
CA SER A 387 12.21 -4.33 -0.91
C SER A 387 12.81 -4.63 0.47
N ALA A 388 13.48 -5.77 0.63
CA ALA A 388 14.14 -6.18 1.87
C ALA A 388 15.22 -5.18 2.30
N PHE A 389 16.01 -4.65 1.35
CA PHE A 389 16.97 -3.58 1.60
C PHE A 389 16.29 -2.34 2.20
N PHE A 390 15.17 -1.86 1.62
CA PHE A 390 14.48 -0.69 2.16
C PHE A 390 13.81 -0.94 3.51
N HIS A 391 13.31 -2.15 3.76
CA HIS A 391 12.75 -2.51 5.07
C HIS A 391 13.84 -2.51 6.15
N GLU A 392 14.98 -3.15 5.87
CA GLU A 392 16.12 -3.12 6.77
C GLU A 392 16.63 -1.69 6.96
N TYR A 393 16.76 -0.90 5.88
CA TYR A 393 17.18 0.50 5.94
C TYR A 393 16.29 1.35 6.86
N LEU A 394 14.96 1.19 6.77
CA LEU A 394 14.01 1.96 7.57
C LEU A 394 13.92 1.52 9.03
N VAL A 395 14.31 0.28 9.36
CA VAL A 395 14.24 -0.28 10.73
C VAL A 395 15.61 -0.22 11.42
N SER A 396 16.67 -0.71 10.77
CA SER A 396 18.02 -0.82 11.35
C SER A 396 18.68 0.53 11.62
N VAL A 397 18.60 1.47 10.68
CA VAL A 397 19.33 2.75 10.77
C VAL A 397 18.80 3.61 11.92
N PRO A 398 17.48 3.81 12.12
CA PRO A 398 16.95 4.57 13.26
C PRO A 398 17.26 3.95 14.61
N LEU A 399 17.29 2.61 14.67
CA LEU A 399 17.62 1.87 15.89
C LEU A 399 19.13 1.74 16.10
N LYS A 400 19.96 2.06 15.09
CA LYS A 400 21.41 1.85 15.05
C LYS A 400 21.80 0.38 15.25
N MET A 401 21.00 -0.54 14.70
CA MET A 401 21.11 -1.99 14.90
C MET A 401 21.10 -2.76 13.59
N PHE A 402 22.25 -3.30 13.19
CA PHE A 402 22.46 -3.96 11.89
C PHE A 402 22.45 -5.49 11.99
N ARG A 403 21.36 -6.06 12.52
CA ARG A 403 21.22 -7.52 12.73
C ARG A 403 20.59 -8.26 11.53
N LEU A 404 20.06 -7.54 10.54
CA LEU A 404 19.44 -8.11 9.32
C LEU A 404 18.18 -8.94 9.56
N TRP A 405 17.49 -8.75 10.69
CA TRP A 405 16.27 -9.49 11.03
C TRP A 405 15.11 -9.16 10.08
N ALA A 406 14.89 -7.89 9.75
CA ALA A 406 13.83 -7.49 8.82
C ALA A 406 14.14 -7.97 7.39
N PHE A 407 15.41 -7.90 6.99
CA PHE A 407 15.88 -8.45 5.71
C PHE A 407 15.58 -9.95 5.60
N MET A 408 15.97 -10.76 6.59
CA MET A 408 15.71 -12.20 6.59
C MET A 408 14.22 -12.51 6.62
N GLY A 409 13.43 -11.76 7.40
CA GLY A 409 11.98 -11.88 7.42
C GLY A 409 11.34 -11.69 6.03
N MET A 410 11.81 -10.69 5.27
CA MET A 410 11.35 -10.46 3.89
C MET A 410 11.83 -11.55 2.92
N MET A 411 13.03 -12.09 3.10
CA MET A 411 13.55 -13.17 2.24
C MET A 411 12.83 -14.51 2.46
N VAL A 412 12.43 -14.82 3.70
CA VAL A 412 11.63 -16.02 4.03
C VAL A 412 10.22 -15.98 3.42
N GLN A 413 9.70 -14.79 3.11
CA GLN A 413 8.41 -14.66 2.42
C GLN A 413 8.44 -15.23 1.00
N VAL A 414 9.59 -15.30 0.33
CA VAL A 414 9.72 -15.85 -1.02
C VAL A 414 9.42 -17.37 -1.07
N PRO A 415 10.10 -18.24 -0.29
CA PRO A 415 9.75 -19.65 -0.24
C PRO A 415 8.36 -19.87 0.36
N LEU A 416 7.92 -19.06 1.33
CA LEU A 416 6.56 -19.14 1.87
C LEU A 416 5.51 -18.86 0.78
N ALA A 417 5.73 -17.86 -0.07
CA ALA A 417 4.82 -17.53 -1.16
C ALA A 417 4.73 -18.68 -2.18
N TRP A 418 5.85 -19.35 -2.46
CA TRP A 418 5.85 -20.55 -3.29
C TRP A 418 5.07 -21.70 -2.63
N PHE A 419 5.32 -21.97 -1.35
CA PHE A 419 4.62 -23.02 -0.60
C PHE A 419 3.10 -22.79 -0.57
N VAL A 420 2.65 -21.62 -0.11
CA VAL A 420 1.22 -21.29 -0.05
C VAL A 420 0.58 -21.38 -1.43
N GLY A 421 1.24 -20.87 -2.47
CA GLY A 421 0.72 -20.89 -3.84
C GLY A 421 0.67 -22.28 -4.48
N GLN A 422 1.46 -23.24 -4.01
CA GLN A 422 1.43 -24.63 -4.51
C GLN A 422 0.44 -25.50 -3.73
N PHE A 423 0.41 -25.38 -2.40
CA PHE A 423 -0.28 -26.35 -1.53
C PHE A 423 -1.64 -25.88 -1.01
N LEU A 424 -1.90 -24.57 -0.94
CA LEU A 424 -3.14 -24.03 -0.36
C LEU A 424 -3.93 -23.26 -1.43
N ARG A 425 -5.26 -23.38 -1.42
CA ARG A 425 -6.16 -22.73 -2.38
C ARG A 425 -7.41 -22.18 -1.68
N GLY A 426 -8.02 -21.14 -2.26
CA GLY A 426 -9.25 -20.55 -1.73
C GLY A 426 -9.09 -20.03 -0.30
N ASN A 427 -10.10 -20.31 0.52
CA ASN A 427 -10.16 -19.85 1.92
C ASN A 427 -8.97 -20.33 2.78
N TYR A 428 -8.41 -21.51 2.51
CA TYR A 428 -7.23 -22.00 3.22
C TYR A 428 -5.96 -21.23 2.86
N GLY A 429 -5.84 -20.80 1.59
CA GLY A 429 -4.78 -19.90 1.15
C GLY A 429 -4.89 -18.54 1.85
N ASN A 430 -6.12 -18.01 1.96
CA ASN A 430 -6.37 -16.77 2.70
C ASN A 430 -6.02 -16.88 4.18
N ALA A 431 -6.41 -17.98 4.84
CA ALA A 431 -6.04 -18.24 6.24
C ALA A 431 -4.51 -18.29 6.42
N ALA A 432 -3.77 -18.91 5.50
CA ALA A 432 -2.31 -18.95 5.57
C ALA A 432 -1.66 -17.57 5.38
N VAL A 433 -2.21 -16.72 4.51
CA VAL A 433 -1.77 -15.32 4.39
C VAL A 433 -1.98 -14.59 5.72
N TRP A 434 -3.15 -14.72 6.35
CA TRP A 434 -3.42 -14.10 7.65
C TRP A 434 -2.48 -14.60 8.75
N ILE A 435 -2.24 -15.92 8.84
CA ILE A 435 -1.30 -16.50 9.81
C ILE A 435 0.11 -15.92 9.60
N SER A 436 0.56 -15.80 8.35
CA SER A 436 1.86 -15.19 8.03
C SER A 436 1.94 -13.73 8.49
N LEU A 437 0.89 -12.93 8.28
CA LEU A 437 0.85 -11.52 8.68
C LEU A 437 0.76 -11.33 10.20
N ILE A 438 0.05 -12.22 10.90
CA ILE A 438 -0.11 -12.16 12.35
C ILE A 438 1.16 -12.61 13.05
N ILE A 439 1.85 -13.66 12.58
CA ILE A 439 3.02 -14.22 13.27
C ILE A 439 4.35 -13.61 12.80
N GLY A 440 4.48 -13.29 11.51
CA GLY A 440 5.75 -12.85 10.93
C GLY A 440 6.25 -11.51 11.49
N GLN A 441 5.36 -10.51 11.59
CA GLN A 441 5.73 -9.17 12.07
C GLN A 441 6.11 -9.13 13.56
N PRO A 442 5.34 -9.73 14.50
CA PRO A 442 5.71 -9.73 15.90
C PRO A 442 7.05 -10.42 16.17
N ILE A 443 7.39 -11.46 15.42
CA ILE A 443 8.71 -12.11 15.54
C ILE A 443 9.81 -11.08 15.23
N ALA A 444 9.70 -10.35 14.11
CA ALA A 444 10.68 -9.33 13.74
C ALA A 444 10.76 -8.21 14.80
N VAL A 445 9.63 -7.66 15.23
CA VAL A 445 9.57 -6.60 16.25
C VAL A 445 10.19 -7.07 17.57
N LEU A 446 9.87 -8.28 18.01
CA LEU A 446 10.37 -8.86 19.25
C LEU A 446 11.90 -9.05 19.20
N MET A 447 12.45 -9.49 18.07
CA MET A 447 13.91 -9.61 17.89
C MET A 447 14.61 -8.25 17.99
N TYR A 448 14.07 -7.20 17.33
CA TYR A 448 14.66 -5.86 17.43
C TYR A 448 14.53 -5.27 18.84
N VAL A 449 13.38 -5.44 19.50
CA VAL A 449 13.14 -4.92 20.85
C VAL A 449 13.99 -5.66 21.89
N HIS A 450 14.13 -6.99 21.74
CA HIS A 450 15.00 -7.80 22.58
C HIS A 450 16.44 -7.29 22.51
N ASP A 451 16.99 -7.20 21.29
CA ASP A 451 18.37 -6.78 21.09
C ASP A 451 18.55 -5.31 21.53
N TYR A 452 17.55 -4.44 21.34
CA TYR A 452 17.61 -3.05 21.80
C TYR A 452 17.71 -2.97 23.32
N TYR A 453 16.91 -3.78 24.03
CA TYR A 453 16.95 -3.86 25.49
C TYR A 453 18.28 -4.42 25.99
N VAL A 454 18.81 -5.48 25.39
CA VAL A 454 20.12 -6.04 25.75
C VAL A 454 21.21 -4.97 25.60
N LEU A 455 21.21 -4.24 24.48
CA LEU A 455 22.24 -3.23 24.19
C LEU A 455 22.15 -1.98 25.08
N HIS A 456 20.95 -1.52 25.44
CA HIS A 456 20.76 -0.23 26.12
C HIS A 456 20.45 -0.35 27.63
N VAL A 457 19.96 -1.49 28.10
CA VAL A 457 19.52 -1.67 29.50
C VAL A 457 20.44 -2.63 30.27
N GLN A 458 20.95 -3.68 29.66
CA GLN A 458 21.88 -4.60 30.32
C GLN A 458 23.36 -4.18 30.20
N GLY A 459 23.67 -3.22 29.32
CA GLY A 459 25.04 -2.85 28.98
C GLY A 459 25.73 -3.97 28.18
N PRO A 460 26.86 -3.69 27.52
CA PRO A 460 27.64 -4.74 26.91
C PRO A 460 28.20 -5.60 28.04
N SER A 461 27.63 -6.80 28.23
CA SER A 461 28.27 -7.85 29.00
C SER A 461 29.67 -8.02 28.42
N ALA A 462 30.69 -7.66 29.20
CA ALA A 462 32.08 -7.80 28.82
C ALA A 462 32.31 -9.23 28.30
N GLY A 463 32.63 -9.34 27.02
CA GLY A 463 33.11 -10.54 26.35
C GLY A 463 34.42 -10.19 25.66
#